data_AF-A0A2E8QEA8-F1
#
_entry.id   AF-A0A2E8QEA8-F1
#
_cell.length_a   1.000
_cell.length_b   1.000
_cell.length_c   1.000
_cell.angle_alpha   90.00
_cell.angle_beta   90.00
_cell.angle_gamma   90.00
#
_symmetry.space_group_name_H-M   'P 1'
#
loop_
_entity.id
_entity.type
_entity.pdbx_description
1 polymer ?
#
loop_
_entity_poly.entity_id
_entity_poly.type
_entity_poly.pdbx_seq_one_letter_code
_entity_poly.pdbx_strand_id
1 'polypeptide(L)' 'MVKNFINNGLSDCECPPLNFECKCDMEPYLKLVNKKPIAPTAEEIKQNPRSRSAKLRVIERIK' A
#
# COMPACT_ATOMS: atom_id res chain seq x y z
N MET A 1 0.58 9.87 1.05
CA MET A 1 -0.80 9.53 1.45
C MET A 1 -1.17 8.09 1.12
N VAL A 2 -1.32 7.69 -0.15
CA VAL A 2 -1.79 6.32 -0.53
C VAL A 2 -0.90 5.18 -0.01
N LYS A 3 0.43 5.31 -0.08
CA LYS A 3 1.36 4.30 0.47
C LYS A 3 1.17 4.08 1.98
N ASN A 4 0.96 5.16 2.73
CA ASN A 4 0.82 5.09 4.18
C ASN A 4 -0.53 4.46 4.56
N PHE A 5 -1.60 4.82 3.86
CA PHE A 5 -2.92 4.19 4.06
C PHE A 5 -2.87 2.68 3.84
N ILE A 6 -2.25 2.24 2.74
CA ILE A 6 -2.09 0.82 2.44
C ILE A 6 -1.24 0.13 3.51
N ASN A 7 -0.12 0.75 3.91
CA ASN A 7 0.73 0.19 4.96
C ASN A 7 -0.01 0.04 6.29
N ASN A 8 -0.80 1.04 6.70
CA ASN A 8 -1.54 0.97 7.95
C ASN A 8 -2.61 -0.13 7.94
N GLY A 9 -3.30 -0.35 6.81
CA GLY A 9 -4.27 -1.44 6.70
C GLY A 9 -3.66 -2.84 6.49
N LEU A 10 -2.34 -2.92 6.28
CA LEU A 10 -1.55 -4.16 6.28
C LEU A 10 -0.92 -4.45 7.65
N SER A 11 -0.83 -3.46 8.53
CA SER A 11 -0.17 -3.62 9.82
C SER A 11 -1.00 -4.49 10.75
N ASP A 12 -0.42 -5.59 11.21
CA ASP A 12 -1.00 -6.48 12.22
C ASP A 12 -0.89 -5.91 13.65
N CYS A 13 -0.17 -4.80 13.84
CA CYS A 13 -0.11 -4.12 15.14
C CYS A 13 0.34 -2.66 15.03
N GLU A 14 -0.18 -1.81 15.91
CA GLU A 14 0.25 -0.42 16.11
C GLU A 14 0.95 -0.21 17.48
N CYS A 15 1.21 -1.27 18.25
CA CYS A 15 1.86 -1.13 19.55
C CYS A 15 3.31 -0.64 19.41
N PRO A 16 3.78 0.23 20.33
CA PRO A 16 5.18 0.63 20.39
C PRO A 16 6.10 -0.59 20.57
N PRO A 17 7.31 -0.59 19.97
CA PRO A 17 8.24 -1.72 20.00
C PRO A 17 8.80 -2.07 21.40
N LEU A 18 8.49 -1.29 22.43
CA LEU A 18 8.94 -1.52 23.82
C LEU A 18 7.91 -2.24 24.70
N ASN A 19 6.74 -2.62 24.17
CA ASN A 19 5.76 -3.35 24.95
C ASN A 19 6.14 -4.84 25.06
N PHE A 20 6.19 -5.36 26.28
CA PHE A 20 6.47 -6.78 26.56
C PHE A 20 5.30 -7.71 26.18
N GLU A 21 4.09 -7.16 26.05
CA GLU A 21 2.89 -7.88 25.67
C GLU A 21 2.10 -7.10 24.62
N CYS A 22 1.68 -7.82 23.58
CA CYS A 22 0.83 -7.30 22.52
C CYS A 22 -0.59 -7.12 23.06
N LYS A 23 -1.13 -5.89 23.01
CA LYS A 23 -2.52 -5.58 23.42
C LYS A 23 -3.37 -5.05 22.25
N CYS A 24 -2.85 -5.13 21.03
CA CYS A 24 -3.57 -4.75 19.82
C CYS A 24 -4.32 -5.99 19.30
N ASP A 25 -5.65 -5.96 19.29
CA ASP A 25 -6.49 -6.95 18.59
C ASP A 25 -6.82 -6.44 17.18
N MET A 26 -5.78 -6.09 16.41
CA MET A 26 -5.94 -5.59 15.04
C MET A 26 -5.52 -6.66 14.06
N GLU A 27 -6.48 -7.14 13.27
CA GLU A 27 -6.21 -8.04 12.15
C GLU A 27 -6.11 -7.22 10.85
N PRO A 28 -5.14 -7.54 9.97
CA PRO A 28 -4.98 -6.86 8.71
C PRO A 28 -6.19 -7.14 7.81
N TYR A 29 -6.89 -6.09 7.40
CA TYR A 29 -8.07 -6.20 6.52
C TYR A 29 -7.75 -5.92 5.05
N LEU A 30 -6.49 -5.65 4.72
CA LEU A 30 -6.02 -5.43 3.35
C LEU A 30 -4.95 -6.45 2.96
N LYS A 31 -4.97 -6.86 1.68
CA LYS A 31 -3.91 -7.64 1.02
C LYS A 31 -3.28 -6.82 -0.10
N LEU A 32 -1.97 -6.86 -0.22
CA LEU A 32 -1.28 -6.32 -1.39
C LEU A 32 -1.40 -7.27 -2.57
N VAL A 33 -1.95 -6.76 -3.68
CA VAL A 33 -1.90 -7.46 -4.98
C VAL A 33 -0.50 -7.27 -5.60
N ASN A 34 0.01 -6.03 -5.61
CA ASN A 34 1.33 -5.69 -6.15
C ASN A 34 2.21 -4.98 -5.10
N LYS A 35 3.41 -5.51 -4.86
CA LYS A 35 4.39 -4.92 -3.91
C LYS A 35 4.95 -3.58 -4.39
N LYS A 36 5.20 -3.43 -5.69
CA LYS A 36 5.69 -2.19 -6.31
C LYS A 36 4.54 -1.51 -7.06
N PRO A 37 4.47 -0.16 -7.06
CA PRO A 37 3.48 0.53 -7.88
C PRO A 37 3.73 0.24 -9.36
N ILE A 38 2.65 0.09 -10.13
CA ILE A 38 2.73 -0.01 -11.59
C ILE A 38 3.02 1.39 -12.12
N ALA A 39 4.11 1.50 -12.87
CA ALA A 39 4.51 2.73 -13.55
C ALA A 39 4.03 2.70 -15.01
N PRO A 40 3.75 3.87 -15.61
CA PRO A 40 3.41 3.99 -17.02
C PRO A 40 4.57 3.51 -17.90
N THR A 41 4.25 3.00 -19.09
CA THR A 41 5.27 2.61 -20.07
C THR A 41 5.85 3.83 -20.79
N ALA A 42 7.00 3.67 -21.46
CA ALA A 42 7.62 4.74 -22.23
C ALA A 42 6.72 5.23 -23.38
N GLU A 43 5.97 4.32 -24.00
CA GLU A 43 5.00 4.64 -25.07
C GLU A 43 3.83 5.47 -24.53
N GLU A 44 3.28 5.10 -23.37
CA GLU A 44 2.23 5.88 -22.70
C GLU A 44 2.70 7.27 -22.30
N ILE A 45 3.95 7.42 -21.84
CA ILE A 45 4.51 8.74 -21.52
C ILE A 45 4.67 9.58 -22.79
N LYS A 46 5.05 8.96 -23.92
CA LYS A 46 5.20 9.66 -25.21
C LYS A 46 3.85 10.13 -25.76
N GLN A 47 2.80 9.31 -25.63
CA GLN A 47 1.44 9.66 -26.06
C GLN A 47 0.73 10.59 -25.06
N ASN A 48 1.01 10.43 -23.76
CA ASN A 48 0.45 11.23 -22.69
C ASN A 48 1.54 11.63 -21.67
N PRO A 49 2.23 12.77 -21.89
CA PRO A 49 3.29 13.25 -20.99
C PRO A 49 2.85 13.49 -19.55
N ARG A 50 1.54 13.73 -19.32
CA ARG A 50 0.99 13.89 -17.96
C ARG A 50 1.02 12.58 -17.16
N SER A 51 1.05 11.43 -17.84
CA SER A 51 1.11 10.13 -17.18
C SER A 51 2.45 9.86 -16.50
N ARG A 52 3.53 10.59 -16.83
CA ARG A 52 4.91 10.32 -16.34
C ARG A 52 5.05 10.15 -14.82
N SER A 53 4.17 10.77 -14.04
CA SER A 53 4.18 10.72 -12.57
C SER A 53 3.17 9.76 -11.97
N ALA A 54 2.36 9.07 -12.79
CA ALA A 54 1.35 8.14 -12.31
C ALA A 54 2.00 6.94 -11.61
N LYS A 55 1.46 6.55 -10.46
CA LYS A 55 1.89 5.39 -9.68
C LYS A 55 0.66 4.63 -9.23
N LEU A 56 0.29 3.59 -9.97
CA LEU A 56 -0.89 2.79 -9.67
C LEU A 56 -0.57 1.76 -8.57
N ARG A 57 -1.43 1.66 -7.56
CA ARG A 57 -1.32 0.70 -6.46
C ARG A 57 -2.65 -0.03 -6.33
N VAL A 58 -2.59 -1.36 -6.20
CA VAL A 58 -3.77 -2.22 -6.13
C VAL A 58 -3.72 -3.00 -4.82
N ILE A 59 -4.84 -2.99 -4.11
CA ILE A 59 -5.07 -3.72 -2.86
C ILE A 59 -6.39 -4.47 -2.97
N GLU A 60 -6.47 -5.57 -2.23
CA GLU A 60 -7.69 -6.36 -2.06
C GLU A 60 -8.11 -6.29 -0.60
N ARG A 61 -9.42 -6.21 -0.32
CA ARG A 61 -9.93 -6.25 1.04
C ARG A 61 -10.14 -7.71 1.45
N ILE A 62 -9.45 -8.13 2.50
CA ILE A 62 -9.67 -9.44 3.12
C ILE A 62 -10.79 -9.26 4.14
N LYS A 63 -11.69 -10.25 4.19
CA LYS A 63 -12.87 -10.24 5.06
C LYS A 63 -12.60 -11.08 6.30
#